data_AF-A0A4V3HY48-F1
#
_entry.id   AF-A0A4V3HY48-F1
#
_cell.length_a   1.000
_cell.length_b   1.000
_cell.length_c   1.000
_cell.angle_alpha   90.00
_cell.angle_beta   90.00
_cell.angle_gamma   90.00
#
_symmetry.space_group_name_H-M   'P 1'
#
loop_
_entity.id
_entity.type
_entity.pdbx_description
1 polymer ?
#
loop_
_entity_poly.entity_id
_entity_poly.type
_entity_poly.pdbx_seq_one_letter_code
_entity_poly.pdbx_strand_id
1 'polypeptide(L)'
;MKILILGGSAEARELAERLAPRFDVTTSLAGRVRNPAVPAGELRIGGFGGEVGLRKWLLDNNIDAVIDATHPFAATITENAAAACGRLGIPHLILRRPPWPAGDATVVSSAAEAKDALVAQGFSRVFLTSGRSSIGAFLFSDAWFLIRVVEPVPADELPERHHVLLSRGPYSLDEETELMRQYEIEVLVTKNSGGTMTSAKLEAAAALGIPIVMIDRPALPENVCTVTTVDAAQQWVTERDTAEA
;
A
#
# COMPACT_ATOMS: atom_id res chain seq x y z
N MET A 1 7.79 -26.82 -2.80
CA MET A 1 6.68 -25.87 -2.63
C MET A 1 6.81 -24.69 -3.60
N LYS A 2 5.73 -24.36 -4.32
CA LYS A 2 5.56 -23.18 -5.19
C LYS A 2 4.78 -22.10 -4.47
N ILE A 3 5.35 -20.90 -4.39
CA ILE A 3 4.83 -19.80 -3.58
C ILE A 3 4.49 -18.62 -4.48
N LEU A 4 3.25 -18.15 -4.39
CA LEU A 4 2.86 -16.86 -4.94
C LEU A 4 2.99 -15.77 -3.88
N ILE A 5 3.81 -14.76 -4.14
CA ILE A 5 3.83 -13.51 -3.37
C ILE A 5 3.02 -12.46 -4.13
N LEU A 6 1.92 -11.99 -3.55
CA LEU A 6 1.23 -10.80 -4.04
C LEU A 6 1.99 -9.59 -3.53
N GLY A 7 2.64 -8.86 -4.43
CA GLY A 7 3.69 -7.91 -4.08
C GLY A 7 3.33 -6.43 -4.24
N GLY A 8 4.37 -5.59 -4.22
CA GLY A 8 4.27 -4.13 -4.34
C GLY A 8 4.61 -3.36 -3.06
N SER A 9 5.07 -4.06 -2.03
CA SER A 9 5.63 -3.49 -0.80
C SER A 9 7.13 -3.78 -0.68
N ALA A 10 7.80 -3.13 0.28
CA ALA A 10 9.20 -3.42 0.57
C ALA A 10 9.33 -4.83 1.20
N GLU A 11 8.37 -5.19 2.04
CA GLU A 11 8.27 -6.46 2.73
C GLU A 11 8.13 -7.63 1.74
N ALA A 12 7.34 -7.45 0.68
CA ALA A 12 7.20 -8.45 -0.39
C ALA A 12 8.54 -8.73 -1.09
N ARG A 13 9.30 -7.66 -1.38
CA ARG A 13 10.60 -7.78 -2.05
C ARG A 13 11.62 -8.48 -1.15
N GLU A 14 11.70 -8.07 0.11
CA GLU A 14 12.58 -8.68 1.10
C GLU A 14 12.23 -10.16 1.32
N LEU A 15 10.93 -10.49 1.40
CA LEU A 15 10.49 -11.87 1.54
C LEU A 15 10.85 -12.72 0.32
N ALA A 16 10.67 -12.19 -0.89
CA ALA A 16 11.07 -12.88 -2.12
C ALA A 16 12.58 -13.19 -2.13
N GLU A 17 13.41 -12.22 -1.74
CA GLU A 17 14.87 -12.38 -1.62
C GLU A 17 15.26 -13.50 -0.63
N ARG A 18 14.53 -13.64 0.48
CA ARG A 18 14.76 -14.68 1.49
C ARG A 18 14.28 -16.06 1.07
N LEU A 19 13.19 -16.15 0.30
CA LEU A 19 12.55 -17.43 -0.06
C LEU A 19 13.07 -18.04 -1.36
N ALA A 20 13.39 -17.21 -2.37
CA ALA A 20 13.79 -17.68 -3.70
C ALA A 20 15.02 -18.63 -3.73
N PRO A 21 15.99 -18.57 -2.80
CA PRO A 21 17.09 -19.54 -2.77
C PRO A 21 16.67 -20.98 -2.47
N ARG A 22 15.49 -21.21 -1.87
CA ARG A 22 15.01 -22.53 -1.44
C ARG A 22 13.68 -22.94 -2.07
N PHE A 23 12.86 -21.98 -2.49
CA PHE A 23 11.50 -22.23 -2.98
C PHE A 23 11.31 -21.69 -4.39
N ASP A 24 10.37 -22.27 -5.13
CA ASP A 24 9.91 -21.74 -6.41
C ASP A 24 8.97 -20.56 -6.13
N VAL A 25 9.48 -19.33 -6.27
CA VAL A 25 8.78 -18.10 -5.88
C VAL A 25 8.39 -17.31 -7.13
N THR A 26 7.10 -17.04 -7.27
CA THR A 26 6.58 -16.05 -8.21
C THR A 26 6.08 -14.83 -7.46
N THR A 27 6.60 -13.65 -7.76
CA THR A 27 6.04 -12.37 -7.27
C THR A 27 5.12 -11.77 -8.33
N SER A 28 3.89 -11.42 -7.93
CA SER A 28 2.91 -10.75 -8.80
C SER A 28 2.76 -9.27 -8.46
N LEU A 29 2.94 -8.40 -9.45
CA LEU A 29 2.75 -6.95 -9.34
C LEU A 29 1.55 -6.49 -10.18
N ALA A 30 0.82 -5.50 -9.67
CA ALA A 30 -0.35 -4.95 -10.37
C ALA A 30 -0.03 -4.15 -11.65
N GLY A 31 1.25 -3.86 -11.94
CA GLY A 31 1.65 -3.06 -13.11
C GLY A 31 1.40 -1.55 -12.99
N ARG A 32 1.31 -1.03 -11.75
CA ARG A 32 1.06 0.41 -11.49
C ARG A 32 2.30 1.30 -11.62
N VAL A 33 3.48 0.72 -11.77
CA VAL A 33 4.76 1.41 -11.95
C VAL A 33 5.38 0.87 -13.22
N ARG A 34 5.88 1.74 -14.10
CA ARG A 34 6.40 1.35 -15.43
C ARG A 34 7.66 0.50 -15.35
N ASN A 35 8.55 0.81 -14.40
CA ASN A 35 9.78 0.07 -14.17
C ASN A 35 9.87 -0.36 -12.69
N PRO A 36 9.15 -1.41 -12.27
CA PRO A 36 9.24 -1.89 -10.90
C PRO A 36 10.60 -2.53 -10.66
N ALA A 37 11.07 -2.49 -9.41
CA ALA A 37 12.26 -3.25 -9.04
C ALA A 37 11.96 -4.74 -9.24
N VAL A 38 12.89 -5.46 -9.88
CA VAL A 38 12.75 -6.90 -10.14
C VAL A 38 13.06 -7.64 -8.83
N PRO A 39 12.09 -8.37 -8.23
CA PRO A 39 12.33 -9.18 -7.05
C PRO A 39 13.12 -10.45 -7.42
N ALA A 40 13.69 -11.12 -6.43
CA ALA A 40 14.24 -12.45 -6.63
C ALA A 40 13.14 -13.46 -6.99
N GLY A 41 13.49 -14.48 -7.78
CA GLY A 41 12.53 -15.46 -8.33
C GLY A 41 11.88 -14.98 -9.62
N GLU A 42 10.73 -15.55 -9.94
CA GLU A 42 9.95 -15.18 -11.12
C GLU A 42 9.09 -13.93 -10.88
N LEU A 43 8.93 -13.11 -11.91
CA LEU A 43 8.11 -11.90 -11.87
C LEU A 43 6.94 -12.00 -12.84
N ARG A 44 5.74 -11.76 -12.32
CA ARG A 44 4.51 -11.59 -13.11
C ARG A 44 3.97 -10.17 -12.96
N ILE A 45 3.55 -9.56 -14.07
CA ILE A 45 2.93 -8.23 -14.07
C ILE A 45 1.53 -8.30 -14.68
N GLY A 46 0.56 -7.69 -14.01
CA GLY A 46 -0.82 -7.50 -14.48
C GLY A 46 -1.87 -8.01 -13.50
N GLY A 47 -3.13 -7.67 -13.75
CA GLY A 47 -4.25 -8.19 -12.94
C GLY A 47 -4.48 -9.68 -13.17
N PHE A 48 -5.21 -10.33 -12.25
CA PHE A 48 -5.64 -11.73 -12.41
C PHE A 48 -7.00 -11.88 -13.08
N GLY A 49 -7.80 -10.80 -13.20
CA GLY A 49 -9.20 -10.88 -13.63
C GLY A 49 -10.16 -11.20 -12.48
N GLY A 50 -9.93 -10.61 -11.30
CA GLY A 50 -10.71 -10.85 -10.09
C GLY A 50 -10.41 -12.19 -9.42
N GLU A 51 -11.24 -12.56 -8.43
CA GLU A 51 -11.15 -13.82 -7.68
C GLU A 51 -11.13 -15.05 -8.60
N VAL A 52 -12.02 -15.11 -9.60
CA VAL A 52 -12.14 -16.26 -10.50
C VAL A 52 -10.86 -16.47 -11.31
N GLY A 53 -10.31 -15.39 -11.84
CA GLY A 53 -9.08 -15.45 -12.61
C GLY A 53 -7.85 -15.74 -11.74
N LEU A 54 -7.82 -15.25 -10.49
CA LEU A 54 -6.79 -15.64 -9.52
C LEU A 54 -6.87 -17.14 -9.22
N ARG A 55 -8.06 -17.67 -8.92
CA ARG A 55 -8.28 -19.09 -8.67
C ARG A 55 -7.80 -19.97 -9.82
N LYS A 56 -8.15 -19.59 -11.06
CA LYS A 56 -7.68 -20.30 -12.25
C LYS A 56 -6.15 -20.28 -12.34
N TRP A 57 -5.54 -19.12 -12.14
CA TRP A 57 -4.09 -18.99 -12.20
C TRP A 57 -3.38 -19.83 -11.14
N LEU A 58 -3.88 -19.85 -9.89
CA LEU A 58 -3.33 -20.67 -8.81
C LEU A 58 -3.32 -22.17 -9.17
N LEU A 59 -4.42 -22.66 -9.75
CA LEU A 59 -4.53 -24.06 -10.20
C LEU A 59 -3.62 -24.36 -11.39
N ASP A 60 -3.65 -23.53 -12.43
CA ASP A 60 -2.87 -23.74 -13.65
C ASP A 60 -1.35 -23.76 -13.37
N ASN A 61 -0.90 -23.08 -12.31
CA ASN A 61 0.50 -22.99 -11.93
C ASN A 61 0.90 -23.93 -10.77
N ASN A 62 -0.05 -24.70 -10.22
CA ASN A 62 0.14 -25.58 -9.07
C ASN A 62 0.74 -24.84 -7.87
N ILE A 63 0.12 -23.73 -7.47
CA ILE A 63 0.58 -22.95 -6.33
C ILE A 63 0.21 -23.66 -5.03
N ASP A 64 1.21 -23.86 -4.18
CA ASP A 64 1.07 -24.54 -2.89
C ASP A 64 0.77 -23.56 -1.75
N ALA A 65 1.22 -22.30 -1.86
CA ALA A 65 0.94 -21.27 -0.85
C ALA A 65 0.88 -19.86 -1.45
N VAL A 66 0.04 -19.00 -0.85
CA VAL A 66 -0.08 -17.58 -1.21
C VAL A 66 0.29 -16.69 -0.03
N ILE A 67 1.20 -15.75 -0.25
CA ILE A 67 1.55 -14.71 0.71
C ILE A 67 1.11 -13.36 0.14
N ASP A 68 0.09 -12.78 0.73
CA ASP A 68 -0.32 -11.40 0.48
C ASP A 68 0.59 -10.44 1.24
N ALA A 69 1.58 -9.91 0.54
CA ALA A 69 2.46 -8.84 1.01
C ALA A 69 2.21 -7.54 0.22
N THR A 70 0.97 -7.30 -0.21
CA THR A 70 0.62 -6.09 -0.95
C THR A 70 0.59 -4.86 -0.03
N HIS A 71 0.40 -3.67 -0.61
CA HIS A 71 0.24 -2.46 0.20
C HIS A 71 -1.01 -2.59 1.11
N PRO A 72 -1.01 -2.10 2.37
CA PRO A 72 -2.17 -2.20 3.28
C PRO A 72 -3.51 -1.63 2.79
N PHE A 73 -3.52 -0.92 1.66
CA PHE A 73 -4.70 -0.33 1.01
C PHE A 73 -5.08 -1.04 -0.29
N ALA A 74 -4.45 -2.17 -0.62
CA ALA A 74 -4.77 -2.99 -1.78
C ALA A 74 -5.91 -3.98 -1.48
N ALA A 75 -6.98 -3.49 -0.83
CA ALA A 75 -8.07 -4.31 -0.28
C ALA A 75 -8.66 -5.30 -1.29
N THR A 76 -8.90 -4.85 -2.53
CA THR A 76 -9.51 -5.70 -3.57
C THR A 76 -8.70 -6.96 -3.88
N ILE A 77 -7.37 -6.87 -3.97
CA ILE A 77 -6.56 -8.07 -4.24
C ILE A 77 -6.46 -8.95 -2.99
N THR A 78 -6.42 -8.36 -1.79
CA THR A 78 -6.49 -9.09 -0.52
C THR A 78 -7.79 -9.87 -0.38
N GLU A 79 -8.93 -9.26 -0.70
CA GLU A 79 -10.25 -9.91 -0.71
C GLU A 79 -10.31 -11.05 -1.73
N ASN A 80 -9.84 -10.81 -2.95
CA ASN A 80 -9.77 -11.83 -4.00
C ASN A 80 -8.88 -13.01 -3.58
N ALA A 81 -7.73 -12.74 -2.94
CA ALA A 81 -6.80 -13.76 -2.48
C ALA A 81 -7.40 -14.60 -1.35
N ALA A 82 -7.99 -13.97 -0.34
CA ALA A 82 -8.67 -14.66 0.75
C ALA A 82 -9.80 -15.57 0.23
N ALA A 83 -10.64 -15.06 -0.68
CA ALA A 83 -11.74 -15.82 -1.27
C ALA A 83 -11.23 -16.99 -2.14
N ALA A 84 -10.27 -16.74 -3.03
CA ALA A 84 -9.72 -17.78 -3.92
C ALA A 84 -9.03 -18.89 -3.12
N CYS A 85 -8.17 -18.53 -2.17
CA CYS A 85 -7.44 -19.48 -1.34
C CYS A 85 -8.39 -20.29 -0.45
N GLY A 86 -9.37 -19.62 0.18
CA GLY A 86 -10.39 -20.30 0.99
C GLY A 86 -11.22 -21.31 0.20
N ARG A 87 -11.54 -21.03 -1.06
CA ARG A 87 -12.26 -21.98 -1.94
C ARG A 87 -11.41 -23.16 -2.41
N LEU A 88 -10.11 -22.93 -2.62
CA LEU A 88 -9.19 -23.98 -3.08
C LEU A 88 -8.56 -24.79 -1.93
N GLY A 89 -8.70 -24.31 -0.69
CA GLY A 89 -7.96 -24.88 0.44
C GLY A 89 -6.45 -24.59 0.38
N ILE A 90 -6.01 -23.59 -0.39
CA ILE A 90 -4.61 -23.21 -0.47
C ILE A 90 -4.24 -22.37 0.77
N PRO A 91 -3.16 -22.70 1.49
CA PRO A 91 -2.64 -21.88 2.57
C PRO A 91 -2.43 -20.41 2.16
N HIS A 92 -3.01 -19.50 2.93
CA HIS A 92 -2.95 -18.06 2.70
C HIS A 92 -2.46 -17.32 3.93
N LEU A 93 -1.46 -16.47 3.75
CA LEU A 93 -0.89 -15.59 4.77
C LEU A 93 -0.96 -14.14 4.31
N ILE A 94 -1.36 -13.23 5.20
CA ILE A 94 -1.21 -11.79 4.97
C ILE A 94 -0.02 -11.28 5.79
N LEU A 95 1.00 -10.77 5.10
CA LEU A 95 2.12 -10.04 5.69
C LEU A 95 1.78 -8.55 5.71
N ARG A 96 1.39 -8.02 6.87
CA ARG A 96 0.97 -6.63 7.05
C ARG A 96 1.62 -6.02 8.28
N ARG A 97 2.57 -5.11 8.05
CA ARG A 97 3.21 -4.33 9.11
C ARG A 97 2.21 -3.53 9.97
N PRO A 98 2.53 -3.19 11.23
CA PRO A 98 1.65 -2.42 12.12
C PRO A 98 1.27 -1.04 11.56
N PRO A 99 0.14 -0.44 11.95
CA PRO A 99 -0.18 0.96 11.66
C PRO A 99 0.77 1.92 12.38
N TRP A 100 0.90 3.14 11.85
CA TRP A 100 1.45 4.23 12.64
C TRP A 100 0.46 4.58 13.74
N PRO A 101 0.94 4.98 14.94
CA PRO A 101 0.09 5.60 15.95
C PRO A 101 -0.62 6.83 15.36
N ALA A 102 -1.90 6.99 15.68
CA ALA A 102 -2.67 8.13 15.19
C ALA A 102 -2.22 9.46 15.81
N GLY A 103 -1.80 9.46 17.09
CA GLY A 103 -1.49 10.70 17.81
C GLY A 103 -2.66 11.68 17.76
N ASP A 104 -2.38 12.94 17.44
CA ASP A 104 -3.38 14.01 17.29
C ASP A 104 -4.02 14.05 15.88
N ALA A 105 -3.79 13.05 15.03
CA ALA A 105 -4.37 13.02 13.70
C ALA A 105 -5.89 12.85 13.74
N THR A 106 -6.59 13.55 12.86
CA THR A 106 -8.00 13.26 12.55
C THR A 106 -8.05 11.99 11.71
N VAL A 107 -8.55 10.89 12.29
CA VAL A 107 -8.66 9.59 11.61
C VAL A 107 -10.00 9.49 10.89
N VAL A 108 -9.97 9.12 9.61
CA VAL A 108 -11.15 8.97 8.74
C VAL A 108 -11.11 7.63 8.00
N SER A 109 -12.26 7.10 7.59
CA SER A 109 -12.34 5.79 6.95
C SER A 109 -12.03 5.81 5.45
N SER A 110 -12.10 6.98 4.81
CA SER A 110 -12.02 7.08 3.35
C SER A 110 -11.47 8.43 2.88
N ALA A 111 -11.11 8.50 1.58
CA ALA A 111 -10.72 9.75 0.95
C ALA A 111 -11.89 10.75 0.83
N ALA A 112 -13.14 10.26 0.76
CA ALA A 112 -14.32 11.10 0.76
C ALA A 112 -14.49 11.79 2.13
N GLU A 113 -14.40 11.03 3.22
CA GLU A 113 -14.41 11.61 4.57
C GLU A 113 -13.22 12.53 4.84
N ALA A 114 -12.04 12.23 4.26
CA ALA A 114 -10.92 13.14 4.32
C ALA A 114 -11.27 14.49 3.69
N LYS A 115 -11.88 14.51 2.49
CA LYS A 115 -12.36 15.73 1.83
C LYS A 115 -13.38 16.47 2.69
N ASP A 116 -14.32 15.76 3.31
CA ASP A 116 -15.33 16.38 4.18
C ASP A 116 -14.69 17.03 5.42
N ALA A 117 -13.66 16.39 6.00
CA ALA A 117 -12.87 16.96 7.09
C ALA A 117 -12.10 18.22 6.67
N LEU A 118 -11.56 18.26 5.44
CA LEU A 118 -10.90 19.45 4.90
C LEU A 118 -11.87 20.64 4.81
N VAL A 119 -13.07 20.40 4.29
CA VAL A 119 -14.12 21.42 4.14
C VAL A 119 -14.58 21.92 5.51
N ALA A 120 -14.82 21.01 6.45
CA ALA A 120 -15.30 21.36 7.79
C ALA A 120 -14.31 22.25 8.56
N GLN A 121 -13.01 22.07 8.35
CA GLN A 121 -11.95 22.84 9.00
C GLN A 121 -11.49 24.06 8.21
N GLY A 122 -12.02 24.26 6.99
CA GLY A 122 -11.66 25.41 6.14
C GLY A 122 -10.22 25.37 5.61
N PHE A 123 -9.61 24.18 5.48
CA PHE A 123 -8.26 24.06 4.92
C PHE A 123 -8.26 24.36 3.42
N SER A 124 -7.31 25.18 2.99
CA SER A 124 -7.17 25.70 1.63
C SER A 124 -5.88 25.23 0.94
N ARG A 125 -4.87 24.79 1.69
CA ARG A 125 -3.58 24.29 1.15
C ARG A 125 -3.24 22.90 1.66
N VAL A 126 -3.43 21.90 0.81
CA VAL A 126 -3.45 20.49 1.21
C VAL A 126 -2.27 19.74 0.62
N PHE A 127 -1.53 19.01 1.45
CA PHE A 127 -0.56 18.05 0.97
C PHE A 127 -1.18 16.65 0.88
N LEU A 128 -1.45 16.19 -0.35
CA LEU A 128 -2.01 14.89 -0.63
C LEU A 128 -0.91 13.84 -0.90
N THR A 129 -0.75 12.92 0.05
CA THR A 129 0.23 11.81 -0.02
C THR A 129 -0.42 10.42 0.00
N SER A 130 -1.73 10.36 -0.23
CA SER A 130 -2.53 9.12 -0.22
C SER A 130 -2.48 8.36 -1.56
N GLY A 131 -1.71 8.85 -2.54
CA GLY A 131 -1.44 8.20 -3.83
C GLY A 131 -2.58 8.36 -4.86
N ARG A 132 -2.36 7.87 -6.09
CA ARG A 132 -3.28 8.11 -7.22
C ARG A 132 -4.75 7.73 -6.95
N SER A 133 -4.98 6.63 -6.24
CA SER A 133 -6.34 6.10 -6.06
C SER A 133 -7.27 6.96 -5.21
N SER A 134 -6.75 7.93 -4.46
CA SER A 134 -7.56 8.83 -3.61
C SER A 134 -7.84 10.18 -4.26
N ILE A 135 -7.10 10.54 -5.32
CA ILE A 135 -7.19 11.87 -5.95
C ILE A 135 -8.62 12.16 -6.43
N GLY A 136 -9.31 11.15 -6.97
CA GLY A 136 -10.68 11.29 -7.47
C GLY A 136 -11.68 11.88 -6.46
N ALA A 137 -11.45 11.70 -5.16
CA ALA A 137 -12.30 12.28 -4.12
C ALA A 137 -12.20 13.82 -4.04
N PHE A 138 -11.12 14.41 -4.56
CA PHE A 138 -10.79 15.83 -4.42
C PHE A 138 -10.98 16.63 -5.72
N LEU A 139 -11.47 16.00 -6.80
CA LEU A 139 -11.60 16.65 -8.12
C LEU A 139 -12.38 17.96 -8.10
N PHE A 140 -13.43 18.04 -7.28
CA PHE A 140 -14.34 19.18 -7.18
C PHE A 140 -14.14 20.00 -5.89
N SER A 141 -12.91 20.02 -5.37
CA SER A 141 -12.56 20.83 -4.20
C SER A 141 -11.96 22.17 -4.61
N ASP A 142 -12.34 23.24 -3.91
CA ASP A 142 -11.80 24.59 -4.13
C ASP A 142 -10.40 24.79 -3.51
N ALA A 143 -9.91 23.84 -2.71
CA ALA A 143 -8.59 23.88 -2.10
C ALA A 143 -7.48 23.74 -3.16
N TRP A 144 -6.29 24.23 -2.83
CA TRP A 144 -5.08 24.00 -3.61
C TRP A 144 -4.34 22.77 -3.10
N PHE A 145 -3.92 21.88 -4.01
CA PHE A 145 -3.32 20.59 -3.65
C PHE A 145 -1.87 20.48 -4.11
N LEU A 146 -0.98 20.20 -3.16
CA LEU A 146 0.30 19.56 -3.46
C LEU A 146 0.06 18.05 -3.54
N ILE A 147 0.26 17.44 -4.70
CA ILE A 147 -0.04 16.01 -4.93
C ILE A 147 1.25 15.28 -5.20
N ARG A 148 1.58 14.30 -4.37
CA ARG A 148 2.78 13.46 -4.57
C ARG A 148 2.41 12.07 -5.05
N VAL A 149 2.93 11.71 -6.22
CA VAL A 149 2.70 10.43 -6.90
C VAL A 149 3.99 9.92 -7.53
N VAL A 150 4.08 8.60 -7.73
CA VAL A 150 5.26 7.96 -8.34
C VAL A 150 5.21 8.03 -9.86
N GLU A 151 4.01 7.95 -10.44
CA GLU A 151 3.79 7.99 -11.88
C GLU A 151 2.85 9.14 -12.23
N PRO A 152 2.96 9.71 -13.45
CA PRO A 152 2.05 10.73 -13.93
C PRO A 152 0.58 10.31 -13.84
N VAL A 153 -0.27 11.30 -13.54
CA VAL A 153 -1.73 11.17 -13.49
C VAL A 153 -2.30 11.99 -14.64
N PRO A 154 -3.29 11.47 -15.40
CA PRO A 154 -3.98 12.24 -16.44
C PRO A 154 -4.56 13.55 -15.90
N ALA A 155 -4.54 14.61 -16.71
CA ALA A 155 -4.95 15.94 -16.27
C ALA A 155 -6.43 16.01 -15.84
N ASP A 156 -7.29 15.19 -16.46
CA ASP A 156 -8.71 15.04 -16.14
C ASP A 156 -8.97 14.24 -14.85
N GLU A 157 -7.94 13.59 -14.30
CA GLU A 157 -7.98 12.91 -12.99
C GLU A 157 -7.41 13.79 -11.85
N LEU A 158 -7.07 15.06 -12.10
CA LEU A 158 -6.48 15.97 -11.11
C LEU A 158 -7.46 17.09 -10.71
N PRO A 159 -7.45 17.56 -9.45
CA PRO A 159 -8.20 18.75 -9.03
C PRO A 159 -7.80 19.97 -9.85
N GLU A 160 -8.67 20.96 -10.00
CA GLU A 160 -8.36 22.15 -10.82
C GLU A 160 -7.12 22.91 -10.31
N ARG A 161 -6.99 23.08 -9.00
CA ARG A 161 -5.91 23.82 -8.35
C ARG A 161 -4.90 22.88 -7.74
N HIS A 162 -3.84 22.54 -8.47
CA HIS A 162 -2.85 21.59 -7.97
C HIS A 162 -1.41 21.86 -8.44
N HIS A 163 -0.48 21.18 -7.79
CA HIS A 163 0.89 20.96 -8.24
C HIS A 163 1.26 19.49 -8.03
N VAL A 164 1.72 18.82 -9.09
CA VAL A 164 2.14 17.41 -9.02
C VAL A 164 3.63 17.30 -8.78
N LEU A 165 4.01 16.61 -7.71
CA LEU A 165 5.37 16.15 -7.44
C LEU A 165 5.51 14.68 -7.85
N LEU A 166 6.27 14.44 -8.91
CA LEU A 166 6.70 13.11 -9.30
C LEU A 166 7.89 12.69 -8.45
N SER A 167 7.65 11.84 -7.46
CA SER A 167 8.71 11.40 -6.57
C SER A 167 8.45 10.00 -6.03
N ARG A 168 9.55 9.28 -5.77
CA ARG A 168 9.57 7.98 -5.12
C ARG A 168 10.55 8.05 -3.95
N GLY A 169 10.08 7.66 -2.76
CA GLY A 169 10.89 7.69 -1.54
C GLY A 169 12.07 6.72 -1.56
N PRO A 170 12.88 6.67 -0.49
CA PRO A 170 12.62 7.25 0.84
C PRO A 170 12.61 8.78 0.87
N TYR A 171 11.98 9.34 1.90
CA TYR A 171 11.95 10.78 2.17
C TYR A 171 12.59 11.07 3.53
N SER A 172 13.36 12.15 3.63
CA SER A 172 13.93 12.61 4.90
C SER A 172 13.04 13.64 5.60
N LEU A 173 13.22 13.80 6.91
CA LEU A 173 12.49 14.79 7.71
C LEU A 173 12.77 16.22 7.21
N ASP A 174 14.02 16.53 6.90
CA ASP A 174 14.43 17.87 6.45
C ASP A 174 13.78 18.22 5.12
N GLU A 175 13.79 17.30 4.16
CA GLU A 175 13.12 17.48 2.85
C GLU A 175 11.61 17.66 3.00
N GLU A 176 10.95 16.86 3.84
CA GLU A 176 9.52 16.99 4.08
C GLU A 176 9.16 18.33 4.75
N THR A 177 9.99 18.75 5.71
CA THR A 177 9.81 20.01 6.44
C THR A 177 9.93 21.21 5.50
N GLU A 178 10.99 21.23 4.68
CA GLU A 178 11.21 22.30 3.71
C GLU A 178 10.09 22.31 2.66
N LEU A 179 9.68 21.15 2.19
CA LEU A 179 8.60 21.03 1.22
C LEU A 179 7.28 21.58 1.78
N MET A 180 6.91 21.22 3.01
CA MET A 180 5.69 21.73 3.64
C MET A 180 5.74 23.25 3.86
N ARG A 181 6.91 23.82 4.19
CA ARG A 181 7.10 25.27 4.31
C ARG A 181 7.01 25.98 2.97
N GLN A 182 7.76 25.50 1.96
CA GLN A 182 7.83 26.09 0.63
C GLN A 182 6.44 26.21 -0.01
N TYR A 183 5.59 25.20 0.19
CA TYR A 183 4.24 25.17 -0.34
C TYR A 183 3.18 25.63 0.66
N GLU A 184 3.57 26.22 1.79
CA GLU A 184 2.67 26.79 2.81
C GLU A 184 1.53 25.80 3.17
N ILE A 185 1.89 24.55 3.44
CA ILE A 185 0.91 23.48 3.67
C ILE A 185 0.19 23.73 4.99
N GLU A 186 -1.14 23.70 4.96
CA GLU A 186 -2.01 23.85 6.13
C GLU A 186 -2.43 22.50 6.71
N VAL A 187 -2.45 21.43 5.90
CA VAL A 187 -2.88 20.09 6.33
C VAL A 187 -2.25 18.99 5.49
N LEU A 188 -1.83 17.92 6.15
CA LEU A 188 -1.36 16.70 5.51
C LEU A 188 -2.50 15.67 5.42
N VAL A 189 -2.84 15.23 4.21
CA VAL A 189 -3.74 14.09 3.98
C VAL A 189 -2.91 12.86 3.61
N THR A 190 -3.03 11.78 4.39
CA THR A 190 -2.24 10.57 4.16
C THR A 190 -2.95 9.28 4.50
N LYS A 191 -2.45 8.16 3.97
CA LYS A 191 -2.89 6.80 4.30
C LYS A 191 -2.08 6.25 5.46
N ASN A 192 -2.71 5.65 6.46
CA ASN A 192 -2.02 4.96 7.55
C ASN A 192 -1.27 3.71 7.05
N SER A 193 -0.12 3.91 6.42
CA SER A 193 0.60 2.85 5.71
C SER A 193 1.56 2.10 6.62
N GLY A 194 1.95 2.67 7.77
CA GLY A 194 2.74 2.01 8.83
C GLY A 194 4.19 1.63 8.48
N GLY A 195 4.76 2.17 7.40
CA GLY A 195 6.11 1.83 6.95
C GLY A 195 7.10 2.97 7.19
N THR A 196 8.32 2.67 7.62
CA THR A 196 9.35 3.67 7.97
C THR A 196 9.72 4.59 6.79
N MET A 197 9.76 4.05 5.57
CA MET A 197 10.14 4.77 4.35
C MET A 197 9.30 6.01 4.02
N THR A 198 8.13 6.16 4.65
CA THR A 198 7.22 7.28 4.40
C THR A 198 6.76 7.96 5.69
N SER A 199 7.32 7.65 6.86
CA SER A 199 6.91 8.28 8.14
C SER A 199 7.40 9.72 8.28
N ALA A 200 8.49 10.10 7.59
CA ALA A 200 9.11 11.43 7.69
C ALA A 200 8.13 12.60 7.55
N LYS A 201 7.09 12.47 6.71
CA LYS A 201 6.04 13.47 6.55
C LYS A 201 5.19 13.68 7.81
N LEU A 202 4.98 12.65 8.61
CA LEU A 202 4.25 12.74 9.88
C LEU A 202 5.08 13.52 10.89
N GLU A 203 6.38 13.24 10.95
CA GLU A 203 7.33 13.94 11.81
C GLU A 203 7.47 15.40 11.39
N ALA A 204 7.54 15.70 10.09
CA ALA A 204 7.56 17.05 9.56
C ALA A 204 6.28 17.83 9.89
N ALA A 205 5.11 17.21 9.68
CA ALA A 205 3.83 17.81 10.02
C ALA A 205 3.74 18.13 11.51
N ALA A 206 4.15 17.21 12.38
CA ALA A 206 4.21 17.43 13.82
C ALA A 206 5.17 18.57 14.20
N ALA A 207 6.37 18.61 13.61
CA ALA A 207 7.37 19.66 13.86
C ALA A 207 6.91 21.06 13.44
N LEU A 208 6.03 21.14 12.43
CA LEU A 208 5.45 22.39 11.92
C LEU A 208 4.10 22.75 12.55
N GLY A 209 3.54 21.88 13.41
CA GLY A 209 2.18 22.06 13.92
C GLY A 209 1.08 21.94 12.85
N ILE A 210 1.37 21.25 11.75
CA ILE A 210 0.43 21.01 10.65
C ILE A 210 -0.49 19.83 11.02
N PRO A 211 -1.81 20.04 11.06
CA PRO A 211 -2.77 18.96 11.26
C PRO A 211 -2.64 17.84 10.25
N ILE A 212 -2.92 16.62 10.71
CA ILE A 212 -2.89 15.41 9.86
C ILE A 212 -4.30 14.84 9.77
N VAL A 213 -4.80 14.68 8.55
CA VAL A 213 -5.98 13.87 8.24
C VAL A 213 -5.48 12.52 7.74
N MET A 214 -5.64 11.50 8.59
CA MET A 214 -5.16 10.16 8.33
C MET A 214 -6.30 9.24 7.91
N ILE A 215 -6.25 8.77 6.67
CA ILE A 215 -7.15 7.74 6.17
C ILE A 215 -6.71 6.42 6.79
N ASP A 216 -7.61 5.80 7.54
CA ASP A 216 -7.40 4.51 8.17
C ASP A 216 -7.41 3.37 7.16
N ARG A 217 -6.85 2.25 7.57
CA ARG A 217 -6.67 1.09 6.72
C ARG A 217 -8.00 0.36 6.52
N PRO A 218 -8.25 -0.20 5.33
CA PRO A 218 -9.35 -1.15 5.15
C PRO A 218 -9.21 -2.33 6.12
N ALA A 219 -10.37 -2.81 6.59
CA ALA A 219 -10.46 -4.04 7.36
C ALA A 219 -9.91 -5.23 6.56
N LEU A 220 -9.33 -6.20 7.25
CA LEU A 220 -8.93 -7.45 6.61
C LEU A 220 -10.14 -8.38 6.48
N PRO A 221 -10.14 -9.28 5.48
CA PRO A 221 -11.12 -10.36 5.43
C PRO A 221 -11.11 -11.19 6.71
N GLU A 222 -12.26 -11.77 7.06
CA GLU A 222 -12.35 -12.67 8.21
C GLU A 222 -11.57 -13.97 7.99
N ASN A 223 -11.15 -14.62 9.08
CA ASN A 223 -10.54 -15.96 9.08
C ASN A 223 -9.24 -16.09 8.26
N VAL A 224 -8.48 -14.99 8.09
CA VAL A 224 -7.16 -15.00 7.45
C VAL A 224 -6.03 -15.01 8.48
N CYS A 225 -4.97 -15.78 8.20
CA CYS A 225 -3.75 -15.74 9.01
C CYS A 225 -2.98 -14.46 8.70
N THR A 226 -2.50 -13.77 9.73
CA THR A 226 -1.77 -12.50 9.58
C THR A 226 -0.48 -12.51 10.39
N VAL A 227 0.57 -11.93 9.84
CA VAL A 227 1.83 -11.66 10.52
C VAL A 227 2.31 -10.24 10.20
N THR A 228 3.12 -9.68 11.08
CA THR A 228 3.57 -8.28 10.98
C THR A 228 4.99 -8.11 10.47
N THR A 229 5.78 -9.19 10.38
CA THR A 229 7.20 -9.15 10.02
C THR A 229 7.55 -10.17 8.93
N VAL A 230 8.57 -9.85 8.15
CA VAL A 230 9.14 -10.75 7.12
C VAL A 230 9.66 -12.04 7.75
N ASP A 231 10.29 -11.96 8.94
CA ASP A 231 10.78 -13.13 9.67
C ASP A 231 9.64 -14.12 10.01
N ALA A 232 8.51 -13.62 10.51
CA ALA A 232 7.36 -14.46 10.84
C ALA A 232 6.71 -15.06 9.59
N ALA A 233 6.69 -14.32 8.47
CA ALA A 233 6.21 -14.84 7.19
C ALA A 233 7.13 -15.95 6.65
N GLN A 234 8.44 -15.78 6.74
CA GLN A 234 9.41 -16.80 6.37
C GLN A 234 9.25 -18.05 7.24
N GLN A 235 9.10 -17.89 8.56
CA GLN A 235 8.86 -18.99 9.47
C GLN A 235 7.60 -19.78 9.10
N TRP A 236 6.49 -19.09 8.82
CA TRP A 236 5.21 -19.68 8.41
C TRP A 236 5.34 -20.55 7.15
N VAL A 237 6.21 -20.17 6.21
CA VAL A 237 6.53 -20.96 5.01
C VAL A 237 7.35 -22.19 5.39
N THR A 238 8.42 -22.03 6.18
CA THR A 238 9.31 -23.14 6.52
C THR A 238 8.64 -24.23 7.34
N GLU A 239 7.71 -23.89 8.23
CA GLU A 239 6.94 -24.86 9.02
C GLU A 239 6.04 -25.74 8.16
N ARG A 240 5.56 -25.22 7.02
CA ARG A 240 4.71 -25.97 6.07
C ARG A 240 5.51 -26.91 5.20
N ASP A 241 6.67 -26.47 4.75
CA ASP A 241 7.62 -27.32 4.00
C ASP A 241 8.00 -28.57 4.82
N THR A 242 8.17 -28.42 6.15
CA THR A 242 8.45 -29.55 7.04
C THR A 242 7.24 -30.42 7.39
N ALA A 243 6.02 -29.91 7.24
CA ALA A 243 4.80 -30.67 7.53
C ALA A 243 4.36 -31.54 6.33
N GLU A 244 4.82 -31.21 5.12
CA GLU A 244 4.55 -31.93 3.88
C GLU A 244 5.67 -32.92 3.49
N ALA A 245 6.82 -32.86 4.17
CA ALA A 245 7.98 -33.75 3.98
C ALA A 245 7.92 -35.00 4.88
#